data_AF-A0A0F9BFM0-F1
#
_entry.id   AF-A0A0F9BFM0-F1
#
_cell.length_a   1.000
_cell.length_b   1.000
_cell.length_c   1.000
_cell.angle_alpha   90.00
_cell.angle_beta   90.00
_cell.angle_gamma   90.00
#
_symmetry.space_group_name_H-M   'P 1'
#
loop_
_entity.id
_entity.type
_entity.pdbx_description
1 polymer ?
#
loop_
_entity_poly.entity_id
_entity_poly.type
_entity_poly.pdbx_seq_one_letter_code
_entity_poly.pdbx_strand_id
1 'polypeptide(L)'
;MITIHKFPLDTTDEQIVSMQEPAKILKAGLDPTGRPVLWAIVDTEKEWVHAQIVILGTGLEWNTTAAAEFSALQHLGSFNSGHFLWHVFRHEELVRFELGYTQHFIMIGVNIRTHTSIGIHVRSQHL
;
A
#
# COMPACT_ATOMS: atom_id res chain seq x y z
N MET A 1 -14.62 -17.30 6.77
CA MET A 1 -13.79 -18.03 7.76
C MET A 1 -12.60 -17.18 8.15
N ILE A 2 -12.31 -17.04 9.45
CA ILE A 2 -11.15 -16.26 9.93
C ILE A 2 -9.85 -17.08 9.78
N THR A 3 -8.84 -16.53 9.12
CA THR A 3 -7.52 -17.18 8.94
C THR A 3 -6.37 -16.18 8.93
N ILE A 4 -5.14 -16.65 9.18
CA ILE A 4 -3.92 -15.88 8.93
C ILE A 4 -3.50 -16.12 7.49
N HIS A 5 -3.46 -15.06 6.70
CA HIS A 5 -3.03 -15.09 5.32
C HIS A 5 -1.69 -14.37 5.15
N LYS A 6 -0.90 -14.80 4.16
CA LYS A 6 0.33 -14.12 3.75
C LYS A 6 0.10 -13.50 2.38
N PHE A 7 0.41 -12.22 2.27
CA PHE A 7 0.38 -11.51 1.00
C PHE A 7 1.81 -11.25 0.55
N PRO A 8 2.24 -11.79 -0.60
CA PRO A 8 3.56 -11.51 -1.16
C PRO A 8 3.76 -10.01 -1.36
N LEU A 9 4.98 -9.54 -1.10
CA LEU A 9 5.39 -8.19 -1.39
C LEU A 9 6.61 -8.22 -2.32
N ASP A 10 6.60 -7.36 -3.33
CA ASP A 10 7.78 -7.07 -4.14
C ASP A 10 8.57 -5.92 -3.51
N THR A 11 9.89 -5.91 -3.64
CA THR A 11 10.72 -4.80 -3.11
C THR A 11 10.75 -3.65 -4.11
N THR A 12 9.60 -2.99 -4.27
CA THR A 12 9.37 -1.82 -5.12
C THR A 12 8.74 -0.69 -4.29
N ASP A 13 8.96 0.55 -4.69
CA ASP A 13 8.56 1.74 -3.90
C ASP A 13 7.06 1.74 -3.54
N GLU A 14 6.20 1.46 -4.52
CA GLU A 14 4.76 1.34 -4.33
C GLU A 14 4.23 0.07 -4.99
N GLN A 15 3.19 -0.53 -4.40
CA GLN A 15 2.48 -1.66 -4.97
C GLN A 15 1.04 -1.77 -4.44
N ILE A 16 0.21 -2.49 -5.19
CA ILE A 16 -1.16 -2.82 -4.78
C ILE A 16 -1.22 -4.28 -4.35
N VAL A 17 -1.69 -4.50 -3.13
CA VAL A 17 -1.98 -5.83 -2.60
C VAL A 17 -3.49 -6.01 -2.54
N SER A 18 -4.01 -7.00 -3.27
CA SER A 18 -5.38 -7.45 -3.06
C SER A 18 -5.47 -8.21 -1.74
N MET A 19 -6.37 -7.80 -0.85
CA MET A 19 -6.65 -8.48 0.41
C MET A 19 -8.11 -8.35 0.82
N GLN A 20 -8.63 -9.29 1.60
CA GLN A 20 -9.99 -9.20 2.15
C GLN A 20 -10.04 -8.25 3.34
N GLU A 21 -10.97 -7.30 3.34
CA GLU A 21 -11.18 -6.38 4.46
C GLU A 21 -12.52 -6.67 5.20
N PRO A 22 -12.59 -6.49 6.54
CA PRO A 22 -11.53 -5.97 7.41
C PRO A 22 -10.37 -6.96 7.60
N ALA A 23 -9.15 -6.48 7.44
CA ALA A 23 -7.91 -7.21 7.68
C ALA A 23 -7.21 -6.63 8.91
N LYS A 24 -6.94 -7.49 9.90
CA LYS A 24 -6.04 -7.10 10.99
C LYS A 24 -4.61 -7.41 10.58
N ILE A 25 -3.89 -6.40 10.10
CA ILE A 25 -2.46 -6.52 9.79
C ILE A 25 -1.70 -6.92 11.05
N LEU A 26 -0.86 -7.94 10.96
CA LEU A 26 -0.03 -8.42 12.06
C LEU A 26 1.37 -7.83 11.99
N LYS A 27 2.03 -7.99 10.84
CA LYS A 27 3.37 -7.44 10.56
C LYS A 27 3.72 -7.59 9.08
N ALA A 28 4.67 -6.81 8.60
CA ALA A 28 5.45 -7.09 7.40
C ALA A 28 6.83 -7.68 7.77
N GLY A 29 7.41 -8.51 6.92
CA GLY A 29 8.72 -9.12 7.17
C GLY A 29 9.11 -10.18 6.13
N LEU A 30 10.21 -10.91 6.38
CA LEU A 30 10.61 -12.05 5.55
C LEU A 30 9.97 -13.35 6.05
N ASP A 31 9.43 -14.13 5.12
CA ASP A 31 9.02 -15.50 5.39
C ASP A 31 10.23 -16.44 5.58
N PRO A 32 10.04 -17.72 5.98
CA PRO A 32 11.14 -18.66 6.17
C PRO A 32 11.98 -18.94 4.92
N THR A 33 11.49 -18.58 3.73
CA THR A 33 12.21 -18.71 2.45
C THR A 33 12.96 -17.44 2.07
N GLY A 34 12.87 -16.39 2.89
CA GLY A 34 13.50 -15.09 2.65
C GLY A 34 12.68 -14.17 1.76
N ARG A 35 11.39 -14.46 1.51
CA ARG A 35 10.53 -13.61 0.68
C ARG A 35 9.80 -12.56 1.51
N PRO A 36 9.78 -11.28 1.09
CA PRO A 36 8.97 -10.26 1.75
C PRO A 36 7.48 -10.60 1.68
N VAL A 37 6.81 -10.57 2.82
CA VAL A 37 5.38 -10.82 2.93
C VAL A 37 4.75 -9.92 4.00
N LEU A 38 3.45 -9.67 3.82
CA LEU A 38 2.57 -9.07 4.80
C LEU A 38 1.69 -10.17 5.41
N TRP A 39 1.70 -10.30 6.73
CA TRP A 39 0.77 -11.19 7.44
C TRP A 39 -0.42 -10.41 7.95
N ALA A 40 -1.62 -10.94 7.73
CA ALA A 40 -2.84 -10.40 8.31
C ALA A 40 -3.81 -11.50 8.72
N ILE A 41 -4.64 -11.20 9.71
CA ILE A 41 -5.85 -11.99 9.99
C ILE A 41 -6.95 -11.44 9.09
N VAL A 42 -7.54 -12.30 8.27
CA VAL A 42 -8.59 -11.95 7.32
C VAL A 42 -9.79 -12.86 7.49
N ASP A 43 -10.97 -12.36 7.10
CA ASP A 43 -12.14 -13.19 6.89
C ASP A 43 -12.27 -13.53 5.41
N THR A 44 -12.07 -14.81 5.06
CA THR A 44 -12.04 -15.27 3.66
C THR A 44 -13.39 -15.21 2.95
N GLU A 45 -14.47 -14.93 3.68
CA GLU A 45 -15.82 -14.74 3.12
C GLU A 45 -16.11 -13.28 2.77
N LYS A 46 -15.18 -12.36 3.05
CA LYS A 46 -15.29 -10.94 2.70
C LYS A 46 -14.73 -10.65 1.32
N GLU A 47 -15.18 -9.51 0.80
CA GLU A 47 -14.74 -9.01 -0.50
C GLU A 47 -13.27 -8.63 -0.49
N TRP A 48 -12.63 -8.86 -1.63
CA TRP A 48 -11.28 -8.39 -1.87
C TRP A 48 -11.30 -6.89 -2.16
N VAL A 49 -10.39 -6.17 -1.52
CA VAL A 49 -10.11 -4.77 -1.82
C VAL A 49 -8.63 -4.60 -2.14
N HIS A 50 -8.30 -3.44 -2.71
CA HIS A 50 -6.93 -3.08 -3.03
C HIS A 50 -6.34 -2.21 -1.92
N ALA A 51 -5.26 -2.69 -1.30
CA ALA A 51 -4.48 -1.93 -0.34
C ALA A 51 -3.20 -1.41 -1.01
N GLN A 52 -2.94 -0.10 -0.92
CA GLN A 52 -1.68 0.49 -1.36
C GLN A 52 -0.62 0.30 -0.29
N ILE A 53 0.46 -0.38 -0.67
CA ILE A 53 1.62 -0.65 0.17
C ILE A 53 2.80 0.14 -0.38
N VAL A 54 3.52 0.81 0.52
CA VAL A 54 4.72 1.59 0.21
C VAL A 54 5.91 0.91 0.89
N ILE A 55 6.99 0.66 0.16
CA ILE A 55 8.21 0.07 0.70
C ILE A 55 9.39 1.00 0.47
N LEU A 56 10.00 1.47 1.56
CA LEU A 56 11.11 2.42 1.51
C LEU A 56 12.40 1.77 2.00
N GLY A 57 13.43 1.82 1.16
CA GLY A 57 14.76 1.31 1.48
C GLY A 57 15.66 2.35 2.14
N THR A 58 16.65 1.86 2.87
CA THR A 58 17.77 2.66 3.38
C THR A 58 18.60 3.18 2.20
N GLY A 59 18.46 4.47 1.88
CA GLY A 59 19.15 5.14 0.76
C GLY A 59 18.23 5.88 -0.21
N LEU A 60 16.91 5.70 -0.09
CA LEU A 60 15.96 6.49 -0.86
C LEU A 60 15.74 7.84 -0.15
N GLU A 61 16.18 8.94 -0.75
CA GLU A 61 15.79 10.27 -0.34
C GLU A 61 14.33 10.49 -0.75
N TRP A 62 13.40 10.23 0.18
CA TRP A 62 12.01 10.57 -0.06
C TRP A 62 11.86 12.09 -0.01
N ASN A 63 11.29 12.66 -1.07
CA ASN A 63 11.17 14.11 -1.19
C ASN A 63 10.37 14.69 -0.01
N THR A 64 11.06 15.40 0.87
CA THR A 64 10.53 15.91 2.14
C THR A 64 9.45 16.99 1.96
N THR A 65 9.26 17.53 0.75
CA THR A 65 8.09 18.38 0.47
C THR A 65 6.77 17.62 0.54
N ALA A 66 6.80 16.28 0.53
CA ALA A 66 5.67 15.39 0.72
C ALA A 66 5.47 14.95 2.19
N ALA A 67 6.01 15.67 3.18
CA ALA A 67 5.88 15.31 4.61
C ALA A 67 4.42 15.06 5.07
N ALA A 68 3.44 15.71 4.43
CA ALA A 68 2.01 15.47 4.70
C ALA A 68 1.55 14.07 4.24
N GLU A 69 2.13 13.52 3.18
CA GLU A 69 1.83 12.16 2.70
C GLU A 69 2.34 11.11 3.69
N PHE A 70 3.45 11.38 4.38
CA PHE A 70 3.99 10.46 5.39
C PHE A 70 3.13 10.36 6.65
N SER A 71 2.46 11.45 7.06
CA SER A 71 1.54 11.39 8.20
C SER A 71 0.30 10.53 7.94
N ALA A 72 -0.01 10.21 6.68
CA ALA A 72 -1.11 9.32 6.30
C ALA A 72 -0.68 7.85 6.15
N LEU A 73 0.60 7.55 6.41
CA LEU A 73 1.16 6.21 6.30
C LEU A 73 1.20 5.51 7.67
N GLN A 74 0.61 4.31 7.72
CA GLN A 74 0.75 3.40 8.84
C GLN A 74 1.95 2.48 8.62
N HIS A 75 2.92 2.52 9.53
CA HIS A 75 4.05 1.59 9.51
C HIS A 75 3.58 0.17 9.87
N LEU A 76 3.90 -0.80 9.01
CA LEU A 76 3.47 -2.20 9.14
C LEU A 76 4.61 -3.13 9.59
N GLY A 77 5.86 -2.69 9.47
CA GLY A 77 7.04 -3.48 9.84
C GLY A 77 8.27 -3.12 9.02
N SER A 78 9.38 -3.78 9.34
CA SER A 78 10.64 -3.61 8.64
C SER A 78 11.33 -4.96 8.44
N PHE A 79 12.14 -5.10 7.40
CA PHE A 79 12.93 -6.29 7.17
C PHE A 79 14.29 -5.99 6.54
N ASN A 80 15.26 -6.87 6.79
CA ASN A 80 16.57 -6.80 6.17
C ASN A 80 16.62 -7.75 4.99
N SER A 81 17.06 -7.26 3.83
CA SER A 81 17.37 -8.08 2.66
C SER A 81 18.77 -7.74 2.18
N GLY A 82 19.72 -8.66 2.38
CA GLY A 82 21.15 -8.38 2.22
C GLY A 82 21.61 -7.31 3.22
N HIS A 83 22.23 -6.24 2.71
CA HIS A 83 22.71 -5.10 3.51
C HIS A 83 21.69 -3.98 3.68
N PHE A 84 20.50 -4.12 3.10
CA PHE A 84 19.47 -3.08 3.10
C PHE A 84 18.40 -3.36 4.15
N LEU A 85 18.00 -2.31 4.86
CA LEU A 85 16.80 -2.26 5.68
C LEU A 85 15.66 -1.64 4.86
N TRP A 86 14.51 -2.32 4.86
CA TRP A 86 13.28 -1.91 4.19
C TRP A 86 12.19 -1.66 5.21
N HIS A 87 11.44 -0.58 5.02
CA HIS A 87 10.30 -0.19 5.84
C HIS A 87 9.02 -0.32 5.03
N VAL A 88 8.03 -1.03 5.56
CA VAL A 88 6.75 -1.26 4.88
C VAL A 88 5.68 -0.40 5.53
N PHE A 89 4.93 0.33 4.70
CA PHE A 89 3.85 1.20 5.11
C PHE A 89 2.58 0.90 4.32
N ARG A 90 1.44 1.37 4.85
CA ARG A 90 0.14 1.33 4.19
C ARG A 90 -0.52 2.71 4.29
N HIS A 91 -1.20 3.16 3.24
CA HIS A 91 -2.05 4.34 3.34
C HIS A 91 -3.32 4.04 4.17
N GLU A 92 -3.66 4.92 5.12
CA GLU A 92 -4.89 4.76 5.92
C GLU A 92 -6.18 4.96 5.11
N GLU A 93 -6.14 5.67 3.97
CA GLU A 93 -7.30 5.80 3.08
C GLU A 93 -7.47 4.54 2.22
N LEU A 94 -8.47 3.73 2.58
CA LEU A 94 -9.00 2.67 1.72
C LEU A 94 -9.60 3.31 0.46
N VAL A 95 -8.93 3.19 -0.68
CA VAL A 95 -9.51 3.58 -1.96
C VAL A 95 -10.54 2.51 -2.36
N ARG A 96 -11.81 2.74 -2.01
CA ARG A 96 -12.93 1.96 -2.56
C ARG A 96 -13.15 2.39 -4.01
N PHE A 97 -12.63 1.61 -4.95
CA PHE A 97 -12.95 1.79 -6.36
C PHE A 97 -14.28 1.08 -6.68
N GLU A 98 -15.39 1.82 -6.69
CA GLU A 98 -16.60 1.37 -7.39
C GLU A 98 -16.41 1.56 -8.90
N LEU A 99 -15.72 0.62 -9.56
CA LEU A 99 -15.60 0.64 -11.02
C LEU A 99 -16.79 -0.09 -11.65
N GLY A 100 -17.88 0.67 -11.83
CA GLY A 100 -18.89 0.37 -12.83
C GLY A 100 -18.27 0.52 -14.22
N TYR A 101 -17.71 -0.58 -14.74
CA TYR A 101 -17.21 -0.76 -16.10
C TYR A 101 -15.95 0.05 -16.48
N THR A 102 -14.93 -0.69 -16.91
CA THR A 102 -13.63 -0.27 -17.52
C THR A 102 -12.49 -0.01 -16.53
N GLN A 103 -11.48 -0.88 -16.54
CA GLN A 103 -10.22 -0.70 -15.80
C GLN A 103 -9.50 0.54 -16.32
N HIS A 104 -9.39 1.57 -15.49
CA HIS A 104 -8.44 2.67 -15.65
C HIS A 104 -7.60 2.74 -14.37
N PHE A 105 -6.28 2.78 -14.52
CA PHE A 105 -5.36 3.04 -13.42
C PHE A 105 -5.46 4.54 -13.08
N ILE A 106 -6.05 4.86 -11.93
CA ILE A 106 -6.09 6.24 -11.42
C ILE A 106 -5.10 6.35 -10.26
N MET A 107 -3.97 7.00 -10.52
CA MET A 107 -3.09 7.52 -9.46
C MET A 107 -3.80 8.74 -8.87
N ILE A 108 -4.42 8.61 -7.69
CA ILE A 108 -5.01 9.76 -7.00
C ILE A 108 -3.90 10.41 -6.16
N GLY A 109 -3.29 11.47 -6.70
CA GLY A 109 -2.48 12.38 -5.89
C GLY A 109 -3.40 13.28 -5.06
N VAL A 110 -3.59 12.97 -3.77
CA VAL A 110 -4.36 13.82 -2.85
C VAL A 110 -3.44 14.94 -2.34
N ASN A 111 -3.62 16.16 -2.84
CA ASN A 111 -2.92 17.34 -2.32
C ASN A 111 -3.64 17.86 -1.07
N ILE A 112 -3.12 17.54 0.13
CA ILE A 112 -3.77 17.85 1.42
C ILE A 112 -3.51 19.32 1.86
N ARG A 113 -2.97 20.20 1.01
CA ARG A 113 -2.85 21.62 1.39
C ARG A 113 -4.08 22.42 0.97
N THR A 114 -4.84 22.79 2.00
CA THR A 114 -5.95 23.76 2.05
C THR A 114 -7.34 23.19 1.72
N HIS A 115 -8.32 23.60 2.52
CA HIS A 115 -9.76 23.30 2.35
C HIS A 115 -10.28 23.84 1.02
N THR A 116 -9.92 23.23 -0.10
CA THR A 116 -10.41 23.60 -1.42
C THR A 116 -10.37 22.37 -2.32
N SER A 117 -11.58 21.93 -2.69
CA SER A 117 -11.94 21.06 -3.82
C SER A 117 -10.93 20.01 -4.30
N ILE A 118 -11.33 18.73 -4.19
CA ILE A 118 -10.67 17.58 -4.82
C ILE A 118 -10.66 17.78 -6.35
N GLY A 119 -9.50 18.16 -6.90
CA GLY A 119 -9.27 18.19 -8.33
C GLY A 119 -8.77 16.83 -8.82
N ILE A 120 -9.63 16.05 -9.47
CA ILE A 120 -9.21 14.81 -10.13
C ILE A 120 -8.52 15.19 -11.44
N HIS A 121 -7.20 15.00 -11.53
CA HIS A 121 -6.46 15.23 -12.77
C HIS A 121 -6.26 13.90 -13.51
N VAL A 122 -7.11 13.64 -14.49
CA VAL A 122 -7.01 12.45 -15.35
C VAL A 122 -6.00 12.75 -16.46
N ARG A 123 -4.81 12.12 -16.40
CA ARG A 123 -3.90 12.08 -17.56
C ARG A 123 -4.18 10.82 -18.36
N SER A 124 -4.80 11.00 -19.53
CA SER A 124 -4.85 9.99 -20.58
C SER A 124 -3.50 9.96 -21.29
N GLN A 125 -2.80 8.83 -21.26
CA GLN A 125 -1.74 8.55 -22.22
C GLN A 125 -2.32 7.64 -23.31
N HIS A 126 -2.34 8.13 -24.54
CA HIS A 126 -2.62 7.31 -25.71
C HIS A 126 -1.30 6.73 -26.20
N LEU A 127 -1.23 5.40 -26.29
CA LEU A 127 -0.22 4.67 -27.05
C LEU A 127 -0.54 4.78 -28.55
#